data_AF-A0A8T7M7B0-F1
#
_entry.id   AF-A0A8T7M7B0-F1
#
_cell.length_a   1.000
_cell.length_b   1.000
_cell.length_c   1.000
_cell.angle_alpha   90.00
_cell.angle_beta   90.00
_cell.angle_gamma   90.00
#
_symmetry.space_group_name_H-M   'P 1'
#
loop_
_entity.id
_entity.type
_entity.pdbx_description
1 polymer ?
#
loop_
_entity_poly.entity_id
_entity_poly.type
_entity_poly.pdbx_seq_one_letter_code
_entity_poly.pdbx_strand_id
1 'polypeptide(L)'
;MDLTRNYRDDDSLKKGEAQLYQLQQQVDEVRRLVREQMARQHSVEDNWKQSELRVIQIREQMDRFVAEVTQATQVRNMDEQRIKQELAELQFRAGEPAKAVRELRSQFTDIVETRRKENEQLGLDRLQLDKLLMTVRDGQSQITRLDGAIRDLREAIKITANAQEFYQRELDRVLDIIHNNEQSVRRATEEFNQQVVDLRAEVQLFANRITRLEDLQRQDTVRIDEIAPVLDVLRKEDERVMSNIVRVERLFNERIAVGQGRLEEIRQQLEGQFFNVNQVIAGNNESTQTRFVTLDERLRTLDKTILELQVRIEQVKQVEDSEVFELYQLEETRLARQLETLQAEFDLVRQHRSRSQAGGLAGRRAVKARAKARAESQAQEQSEPETDDSI
;
A
#
# COMPACT_ATOMS: atom_id res chain seq x y z
N MET A 1 -234.90 -150.15 -3.80
CA MET A 1 -235.75 -149.38 -2.86
C MET A 1 -235.05 -149.14 -1.53
N ASP A 2 -234.56 -147.94 -1.20
CA ASP A 2 -233.79 -147.00 -2.05
C ASP A 2 -233.17 -145.81 -1.29
N LEU A 3 -231.94 -145.45 -1.72
CA LEU A 3 -231.39 -144.10 -1.99
C LEU A 3 -231.37 -142.99 -0.92
N THR A 4 -232.06 -143.11 0.22
CA THR A 4 -232.40 -141.93 1.06
C THR A 4 -231.36 -141.47 2.09
N ARG A 5 -230.17 -142.09 2.22
CA ARG A 5 -229.19 -141.70 3.27
C ARG A 5 -227.73 -141.47 2.87
N ASN A 6 -227.28 -141.90 1.68
CA ASN A 6 -225.92 -141.62 1.18
C ASN A 6 -225.59 -140.12 1.17
N TYR A 7 -226.60 -139.27 1.04
CA TYR A 7 -226.49 -137.80 1.05
C TYR A 7 -225.91 -137.20 2.34
N ARG A 8 -225.83 -137.96 3.44
CA ARG A 8 -225.32 -137.48 4.73
C ARG A 8 -223.81 -137.72 4.90
N ASP A 9 -223.29 -138.79 4.30
CA ASP A 9 -221.86 -139.10 4.32
C ASP A 9 -221.11 -138.21 3.32
N ASP A 10 -221.75 -137.90 2.18
CA ASP A 10 -221.22 -137.05 1.11
C ASP A 10 -220.89 -135.59 1.55
N ASP A 11 -221.70 -134.99 2.44
CA ASP A 11 -221.41 -133.67 3.03
C ASP A 11 -220.33 -133.73 4.13
N SER A 12 -220.11 -134.92 4.73
CA SER A 12 -219.00 -135.14 5.66
C SER A 12 -217.68 -135.31 4.91
N LEU A 13 -217.69 -136.01 3.75
CA LEU A 13 -216.54 -136.10 2.85
C LEU A 13 -216.08 -134.71 2.42
N LYS A 14 -216.98 -133.87 1.89
CA LYS A 14 -216.62 -132.53 1.37
C LYS A 14 -215.99 -131.62 2.43
N LYS A 15 -216.41 -131.70 3.69
CA LYS A 15 -215.74 -130.99 4.79
C LYS A 15 -214.38 -131.59 5.15
N GLY A 16 -214.26 -132.91 5.16
CA GLY A 16 -212.99 -133.61 5.34
C GLY A 16 -211.99 -133.25 4.24
N GLU A 17 -212.39 -133.35 2.98
CA GLU A 17 -211.61 -132.97 1.79
C GLU A 17 -211.19 -131.50 1.84
N ALA A 18 -212.08 -130.57 2.18
CA ALA A 18 -211.73 -129.15 2.31
C ALA A 18 -210.68 -128.89 3.41
N GLN A 19 -210.80 -129.54 4.57
CA GLN A 19 -209.79 -129.46 5.63
C GLN A 19 -208.46 -130.11 5.20
N LEU A 20 -208.51 -131.24 4.50
CA LEU A 20 -207.33 -131.95 4.00
C LEU A 20 -206.61 -131.10 2.93
N TYR A 21 -207.35 -130.44 2.04
CA TYR A 21 -206.81 -129.51 1.05
C TYR A 21 -206.19 -128.26 1.70
N GLN A 22 -206.84 -127.71 2.74
CA GLN A 22 -206.32 -126.56 3.48
C GLN A 22 -205.05 -126.92 4.28
N LEU A 23 -205.02 -128.10 4.91
CA LEU A 23 -203.82 -128.65 5.56
C LEU A 23 -202.70 -128.94 4.55
N GLN A 24 -203.04 -129.48 3.37
CA GLN A 24 -202.07 -129.71 2.30
C GLN A 24 -201.49 -128.39 1.80
N GLN A 25 -202.31 -127.36 1.61
CA GLN A 25 -201.86 -126.02 1.22
C GLN A 25 -200.97 -125.37 2.30
N GLN A 26 -201.28 -125.56 3.59
CA GLN A 26 -200.41 -125.16 4.69
C GLN A 26 -199.09 -125.95 4.70
N VAL A 27 -199.12 -127.26 4.47
CA VAL A 27 -197.92 -128.11 4.38
C VAL A 27 -197.04 -127.71 3.19
N ASP A 28 -197.63 -127.39 2.03
CA ASP A 28 -196.89 -126.98 0.85
C ASP A 28 -196.36 -125.54 0.96
N GLU A 29 -197.06 -124.63 1.65
CA GLU A 29 -196.53 -123.31 2.02
C GLU A 29 -195.41 -123.40 3.07
N VAL A 30 -195.52 -124.28 4.08
CA VAL A 30 -194.42 -124.58 5.01
C VAL A 30 -193.23 -125.20 4.26
N ARG A 31 -193.46 -126.12 3.31
CA ARG A 31 -192.40 -126.63 2.42
C ARG A 31 -191.82 -125.54 1.51
N ARG A 32 -192.57 -124.51 1.14
CA ARG A 32 -192.07 -123.35 0.39
C ARG A 32 -191.17 -122.50 1.29
N LEU A 33 -191.66 -122.11 2.47
CA LEU A 33 -190.94 -121.30 3.45
C LEU A 33 -189.68 -122.00 3.98
N VAL A 34 -189.71 -123.31 4.23
CA VAL A 34 -188.52 -124.08 4.65
C VAL A 34 -187.47 -124.14 3.53
N ARG A 35 -187.87 -124.32 2.27
CA ARG A 35 -186.94 -124.27 1.13
C ARG A 35 -186.38 -122.85 0.92
N GLU A 36 -187.21 -121.82 1.07
CA GLU A 36 -186.79 -120.43 0.99
C GLU A 36 -185.82 -120.07 2.14
N GLN A 37 -186.09 -120.53 3.36
CA GLN A 37 -185.22 -120.32 4.52
C GLN A 37 -183.90 -121.09 4.41
N MET A 38 -183.90 -122.32 3.88
CA MET A 38 -182.68 -123.07 3.55
C MET A 38 -181.85 -122.35 2.47
N ALA A 39 -182.49 -121.82 1.42
CA ALA A 39 -181.80 -121.05 0.38
C ALA A 39 -181.22 -119.72 0.93
N ARG A 40 -181.97 -119.03 1.79
CA ARG A 40 -181.50 -117.83 2.52
C ARG A 40 -180.32 -118.17 3.44
N GLN A 41 -180.40 -119.27 4.21
CA GLN A 41 -179.31 -119.72 5.08
C GLN A 41 -178.06 -120.06 4.25
N HIS A 42 -178.18 -120.86 3.19
CA HIS A 42 -177.05 -121.23 2.34
C HIS A 42 -176.39 -120.00 1.70
N SER A 43 -177.19 -119.03 1.23
CA SER A 43 -176.69 -117.74 0.75
C SER A 43 -175.98 -116.92 1.84
N VAL A 44 -176.48 -116.91 3.08
CA VAL A 44 -175.83 -116.24 4.22
C VAL A 44 -174.52 -116.94 4.59
N GLU A 45 -174.48 -118.27 4.60
CA GLU A 45 -173.26 -119.05 4.85
C GLU A 45 -172.19 -118.81 3.78
N ASP A 46 -172.57 -118.74 2.51
CA ASP A 46 -171.61 -118.49 1.42
C ASP A 46 -171.15 -117.03 1.38
N ASN A 47 -172.04 -116.07 1.68
CA ASN A 47 -171.65 -114.68 1.92
C ASN A 47 -170.71 -114.55 3.13
N TRP A 48 -170.94 -115.33 4.20
CA TRP A 48 -170.05 -115.39 5.36
C TRP A 48 -168.68 -115.94 4.98
N LYS A 49 -168.61 -117.11 4.33
CA LYS A 49 -167.34 -117.70 3.84
C LYS A 49 -166.58 -116.73 2.92
N GLN A 50 -167.28 -116.03 2.02
CA GLN A 50 -166.67 -114.99 1.17
C GLN A 50 -166.17 -113.80 1.99
N SER A 51 -166.90 -113.36 3.02
CA SER A 51 -166.46 -112.29 3.91
C SER A 51 -165.23 -112.70 4.74
N GLU A 52 -165.21 -113.94 5.23
CA GLU A 52 -164.09 -114.52 5.99
C GLU A 52 -162.84 -114.64 5.13
N LEU A 53 -162.96 -115.14 3.90
CA LEU A 53 -161.87 -115.16 2.90
C LEU A 53 -161.37 -113.75 2.57
N ARG A 54 -162.25 -112.75 2.44
CA ARG A 54 -161.84 -111.35 2.23
C ARG A 54 -161.13 -110.77 3.47
N VAL A 55 -161.56 -111.09 4.68
CA VAL A 55 -160.89 -110.67 5.92
C VAL A 55 -159.50 -111.30 6.04
N ILE A 56 -159.33 -112.57 5.65
CA ILE A 56 -158.03 -113.23 5.58
C ILE A 56 -157.14 -112.53 4.53
N GLN A 57 -157.63 -112.30 3.32
CA GLN A 57 -156.89 -111.59 2.27
C GLN A 57 -156.48 -110.17 2.68
N ILE A 58 -157.35 -109.42 3.37
CA ILE A 58 -157.04 -108.08 3.88
C ILE A 58 -155.97 -108.14 4.99
N ARG A 59 -156.01 -109.14 5.88
CA ARG A 59 -154.94 -109.36 6.88
C ARG A 59 -153.61 -109.68 6.20
N GLU A 60 -153.58 -110.63 5.27
CA GLU A 60 -152.36 -110.95 4.51
C GLU A 60 -151.83 -109.75 3.71
N GLN A 61 -152.69 -108.84 3.24
CA GLN A 61 -152.28 -107.59 2.60
C GLN A 61 -151.74 -106.57 3.60
N MET A 62 -152.35 -106.43 4.78
CA MET A 62 -151.84 -105.58 5.86
C MET A 62 -150.50 -106.08 6.40
N ASP A 63 -150.34 -107.38 6.64
CA ASP A 63 -149.10 -107.97 7.13
C ASP A 63 -147.95 -107.78 6.13
N ARG A 64 -148.23 -107.96 4.82
CA ARG A 64 -147.29 -107.62 3.74
C ARG A 64 -146.94 -106.13 3.72
N PHE A 65 -147.93 -105.24 3.79
CA PHE A 65 -147.71 -103.79 3.79
C PHE A 65 -146.89 -103.34 5.02
N VAL A 66 -147.15 -103.90 6.20
CA VAL A 66 -146.36 -103.62 7.42
C VAL A 66 -144.93 -104.12 7.26
N ALA A 67 -144.71 -105.29 6.66
CA ALA A 67 -143.37 -105.79 6.36
C ALA A 67 -142.63 -104.89 5.35
N GLU A 68 -143.29 -104.49 4.25
CA GLU A 68 -142.75 -103.58 3.23
C GLU A 68 -142.40 -102.20 3.82
N VAL A 69 -143.29 -101.59 4.62
CA VAL A 69 -143.03 -100.31 5.30
C VAL A 69 -141.89 -100.43 6.31
N THR A 70 -141.81 -101.53 7.05
CA THR A 70 -140.71 -101.79 8.00
C THR A 70 -139.38 -101.94 7.27
N GLN A 71 -139.35 -102.71 6.17
CA GLN A 71 -138.16 -102.89 5.33
C GLN A 71 -137.73 -101.56 4.67
N ALA A 72 -138.65 -100.80 4.10
CA ALA A 72 -138.37 -99.50 3.51
C ALA A 72 -137.84 -98.49 4.54
N THR A 73 -138.37 -98.52 5.77
CA THR A 73 -137.88 -97.68 6.88
C THR A 73 -136.49 -98.12 7.31
N GLN A 74 -136.21 -99.43 7.38
CA GLN A 74 -134.87 -99.94 7.71
C GLN A 74 -133.84 -99.59 6.64
N VAL A 75 -134.16 -99.73 5.35
CA VAL A 75 -133.29 -99.31 4.23
C VAL A 75 -133.02 -97.81 4.32
N ARG A 76 -134.06 -96.98 4.46
CA ARG A 76 -133.90 -95.52 4.61
C ARG A 76 -133.02 -95.15 5.81
N ASN A 77 -133.13 -95.86 6.93
CA ASN A 77 -132.29 -95.62 8.11
C ASN A 77 -130.82 -95.99 7.85
N MET A 78 -130.56 -97.05 7.08
CA MET A 78 -129.20 -97.41 6.65
C MET A 78 -128.62 -96.38 5.66
N ASP A 79 -129.42 -95.92 4.70
CA ASP A 79 -129.02 -94.86 3.76
C ASP A 79 -128.75 -93.54 4.48
N GLU A 80 -129.57 -93.16 5.47
CA GLU A 80 -129.35 -91.94 6.26
C GLU A 80 -128.09 -92.06 7.14
N GLN A 81 -127.80 -93.23 7.72
CA GLN A 81 -126.54 -93.47 8.43
C GLN A 81 -125.34 -93.40 7.48
N ARG A 82 -125.45 -93.97 6.28
CA ARG A 82 -124.41 -93.91 5.24
C ARG A 82 -124.16 -92.48 4.78
N ILE A 83 -125.21 -91.71 4.48
CA ILE A 83 -125.10 -90.29 4.09
C ILE A 83 -124.45 -89.47 5.22
N LYS A 84 -124.74 -89.76 6.49
CA LYS A 84 -124.08 -89.12 7.63
C LYS A 84 -122.59 -89.48 7.73
N GLN A 85 -122.21 -90.72 7.42
CA GLN A 85 -120.80 -91.14 7.36
C GLN A 85 -120.07 -90.47 6.19
N GLU A 86 -120.63 -90.52 4.98
CA GLU A 86 -120.07 -89.86 3.79
C GLU A 86 -119.95 -88.33 3.98
N LEU A 87 -120.93 -87.69 4.63
CA LEU A 87 -120.86 -86.27 4.99
C LEU A 87 -119.78 -85.98 6.04
N ALA A 88 -119.61 -86.83 7.06
CA ALA A 88 -118.56 -86.66 8.07
C ALA A 88 -117.16 -86.84 7.46
N GLU A 89 -116.97 -87.82 6.57
CA GLU A 89 -115.74 -87.97 5.80
C GLU A 89 -115.47 -86.76 4.90
N LEU A 90 -116.48 -86.23 4.21
CA LEU A 90 -116.33 -85.04 3.38
C LEU A 90 -116.00 -83.79 4.20
N GLN A 91 -116.60 -83.62 5.39
CA GLN A 91 -116.24 -82.55 6.32
C GLN A 91 -114.80 -82.67 6.83
N PHE A 92 -114.34 -83.89 7.15
CA PHE A 92 -112.96 -84.15 7.54
C PHE A 92 -111.98 -83.83 6.40
N ARG A 93 -112.22 -84.40 5.19
CA ARG A 93 -111.41 -84.17 3.98
C ARG A 93 -111.44 -82.72 3.50
N ALA A 94 -112.45 -81.93 3.83
CA ALA A 94 -112.50 -80.49 3.58
C ALA A 94 -111.76 -79.67 4.66
N GLY A 95 -111.70 -80.18 5.90
CA GLY A 95 -111.00 -79.54 7.02
C GLY A 95 -109.47 -79.61 6.93
N GLU A 96 -108.91 -80.69 6.38
CA GLU A 96 -107.46 -80.85 6.19
C GLU A 96 -106.82 -79.81 5.24
N PRO A 97 -107.30 -79.60 3.99
CA PRO A 97 -106.75 -78.56 3.13
C PRO A 97 -106.97 -77.15 3.69
N ALA A 98 -108.02 -76.92 4.48
CA ALA A 98 -108.21 -75.64 5.18
C ALA A 98 -107.13 -75.38 6.25
N LYS A 99 -106.62 -76.42 6.93
CA LYS A 99 -105.43 -76.31 7.80
C LYS A 99 -104.18 -76.01 6.98
N ALA A 100 -103.91 -76.79 5.94
CA ALA A 100 -102.74 -76.60 5.09
C ALA A 100 -102.69 -75.20 4.43
N VAL A 101 -103.83 -74.68 3.95
CA VAL A 101 -103.93 -73.31 3.42
C VAL A 101 -103.69 -72.25 4.50
N ARG A 102 -104.08 -72.49 5.75
CA ARG A 102 -103.78 -71.58 6.87
C ARG A 102 -102.28 -71.60 7.23
N GLU A 103 -101.66 -72.77 7.22
CA GLU A 103 -100.23 -72.93 7.48
C GLU A 103 -99.38 -72.29 6.37
N LEU A 104 -99.70 -72.56 5.09
CA LEU A 104 -99.06 -71.93 3.94
C LEU A 104 -99.22 -70.40 3.94
N ARG A 105 -100.34 -69.87 4.45
CA ARG A 105 -100.50 -68.42 4.67
C ARG A 105 -99.60 -67.87 5.77
N SER A 106 -99.34 -68.62 6.84
CA SER A 106 -98.33 -68.24 7.84
C SER A 106 -96.96 -68.21 7.20
N GLN A 107 -96.51 -69.34 6.62
CA GLN A 107 -95.20 -69.47 5.98
C GLN A 107 -94.98 -68.40 4.89
N PHE A 108 -96.00 -68.06 4.10
CA PHE A 108 -95.92 -66.96 3.13
C PHE A 108 -95.76 -65.59 3.80
N THR A 109 -96.45 -65.34 4.92
CA THR A 109 -96.28 -64.10 5.70
C THR A 109 -94.88 -64.00 6.31
N ASP A 110 -94.36 -65.11 6.85
CA ASP A 110 -93.00 -65.23 7.39
C ASP A 110 -91.94 -64.99 6.30
N ILE A 111 -92.16 -65.48 5.07
CA ILE A 111 -91.34 -65.23 3.88
C ILE A 111 -91.41 -63.76 3.46
N VAL A 112 -92.58 -63.12 3.49
CA VAL A 112 -92.73 -61.68 3.17
C VAL A 112 -92.03 -60.82 4.22
N GLU A 113 -92.14 -61.15 5.51
CA GLU A 113 -91.43 -60.43 6.59
C GLU A 113 -89.91 -60.61 6.52
N THR A 114 -89.41 -61.82 6.24
CA THR A 114 -87.97 -62.06 6.08
C THR A 114 -87.42 -61.34 4.85
N ARG A 115 -88.10 -61.40 3.70
CA ARG A 115 -87.73 -60.59 2.52
C ARG A 115 -87.79 -59.09 2.79
N ARG A 116 -88.70 -58.61 3.62
CA ARG A 116 -88.72 -57.20 4.04
C ARG A 116 -87.48 -56.85 4.88
N LYS A 117 -87.16 -57.66 5.90
CA LYS A 117 -85.99 -57.47 6.79
C LYS A 117 -84.67 -57.56 6.02
N GLU A 118 -84.56 -58.47 5.05
CA GLU A 118 -83.43 -58.54 4.11
C GLU A 118 -83.28 -57.27 3.28
N ASN A 119 -84.38 -56.73 2.71
CA ASN A 119 -84.34 -55.49 1.93
C ASN A 119 -83.99 -54.26 2.79
N GLU A 120 -84.48 -54.20 4.03
CA GLU A 120 -84.12 -53.17 5.01
C GLU A 120 -82.62 -53.25 5.37
N GLN A 121 -82.09 -54.47 5.60
CA GLN A 121 -80.66 -54.71 5.85
C GLN A 121 -79.78 -54.36 4.63
N LEU A 122 -80.15 -54.80 3.42
CA LEU A 122 -79.45 -54.45 2.18
C LEU A 122 -79.44 -52.94 1.92
N GLY A 123 -80.46 -52.21 2.39
CA GLY A 123 -80.49 -50.76 2.41
C GLY A 123 -79.42 -50.16 3.35
N LEU A 124 -79.31 -50.69 4.57
CA LEU A 124 -78.28 -50.29 5.54
C LEU A 124 -76.86 -50.63 5.06
N ASP A 125 -76.67 -51.82 4.48
CA ASP A 125 -75.36 -52.29 4.00
C ASP A 125 -74.86 -51.45 2.82
N ARG A 126 -75.75 -51.04 1.90
CA ARG A 126 -75.43 -50.05 0.85
C ARG A 126 -75.03 -48.71 1.45
N LEU A 127 -75.76 -48.22 2.45
CA LEU A 127 -75.46 -46.96 3.14
C LEU A 127 -74.12 -47.01 3.92
N GLN A 128 -73.67 -48.21 4.33
CA GLN A 128 -72.33 -48.43 4.87
C GLN A 128 -71.26 -48.50 3.77
N LEU A 129 -71.55 -49.18 2.66
CA LEU A 129 -70.68 -49.27 1.49
C LEU A 129 -70.39 -47.89 0.89
N ASP A 130 -71.40 -47.04 0.71
CA ASP A 130 -71.25 -45.69 0.18
C ASP A 130 -70.37 -44.80 1.09
N LYS A 131 -70.51 -44.94 2.42
CA LYS A 131 -69.64 -44.29 3.41
C LYS A 131 -68.20 -44.80 3.31
N LEU A 132 -68.00 -46.11 3.20
CA LEU A 132 -66.67 -46.71 3.02
C LEU A 132 -66.01 -46.20 1.73
N LEU A 133 -66.73 -46.21 0.60
CA LEU A 133 -66.26 -45.68 -0.68
C LEU A 133 -65.89 -44.20 -0.60
N MET A 134 -66.67 -43.38 0.13
CA MET A 134 -66.33 -41.98 0.40
C MET A 134 -65.03 -41.88 1.21
N THR A 135 -64.89 -42.60 2.32
CA THR A 135 -63.65 -42.56 3.14
C THR A 135 -62.41 -43.06 2.39
N VAL A 136 -62.56 -44.05 1.49
CA VAL A 136 -61.48 -44.51 0.61
C VAL A 136 -61.07 -43.41 -0.37
N ARG A 137 -62.04 -42.71 -0.98
CA ARG A 137 -61.77 -41.59 -1.89
C ARG A 137 -61.11 -40.41 -1.19
N ASP A 138 -61.55 -40.08 0.02
CA ASP A 138 -60.94 -39.03 0.84
C ASP A 138 -59.51 -39.42 1.24
N GLY A 139 -59.27 -40.67 1.64
CA GLY A 139 -57.94 -41.22 1.91
C GLY A 139 -57.01 -41.18 0.69
N GLN A 140 -57.50 -41.55 -0.49
CA GLN A 140 -56.75 -41.40 -1.76
C GLN A 140 -56.38 -39.94 -2.05
N SER A 141 -57.27 -38.99 -1.74
CA SER A 141 -56.96 -37.55 -1.86
C SER A 141 -55.88 -37.09 -0.88
N GLN A 142 -55.86 -37.65 0.34
CA GLN A 142 -54.82 -37.36 1.34
C GLN A 142 -53.47 -37.96 0.94
N ILE A 143 -53.44 -39.20 0.45
CA ILE A 143 -52.23 -39.84 -0.11
C ILE A 143 -51.67 -38.99 -1.25
N THR A 144 -52.52 -38.53 -2.18
CA THR A 144 -52.09 -37.68 -3.31
C THR A 144 -51.47 -36.35 -2.84
N ARG A 145 -51.98 -35.75 -1.75
CA ARG A 145 -51.40 -34.54 -1.14
C ARG A 145 -50.07 -34.82 -0.43
N LEU A 146 -49.96 -35.96 0.24
CA LEU A 146 -48.71 -36.40 0.89
C LEU A 146 -47.62 -36.71 -0.14
N ASP A 147 -47.96 -37.36 -1.27
CA ASP A 147 -47.03 -37.58 -2.39
C ASP A 147 -46.54 -36.26 -3.00
N GLY A 148 -47.38 -35.22 -3.03
CA GLY A 148 -46.98 -33.85 -3.36
C GLY A 148 -45.95 -33.31 -2.36
N ALA A 149 -46.32 -33.23 -1.09
CA ALA A 149 -45.45 -32.72 -0.02
C ALA A 149 -44.11 -33.49 0.09
N ILE A 150 -44.09 -34.80 -0.20
CA ILE A 150 -42.86 -35.62 -0.24
C ILE A 150 -41.96 -35.24 -1.42
N ARG A 151 -42.52 -34.83 -2.57
CA ARG A 151 -41.74 -34.28 -3.70
C ARG A 151 -41.19 -32.92 -3.34
N ASP A 152 -42.02 -32.04 -2.81
CA ASP A 152 -41.64 -30.68 -2.40
C ASP A 152 -40.51 -30.70 -1.35
N LEU A 153 -40.61 -31.58 -0.35
CA LEU A 153 -39.55 -31.81 0.64
C LEU A 153 -38.26 -32.37 0.01
N ARG A 154 -38.36 -33.30 -0.94
CA ARG A 154 -37.18 -33.82 -1.66
C ARG A 154 -36.51 -32.76 -2.53
N GLU A 155 -37.28 -31.83 -3.09
CA GLU A 155 -36.74 -30.70 -3.85
C GLU A 155 -36.09 -29.66 -2.92
N ALA A 156 -36.75 -29.30 -1.82
CA ALA A 156 -36.17 -28.45 -0.78
C ALA A 156 -34.85 -29.02 -0.23
N ILE A 157 -34.79 -30.33 0.06
CA ILE A 157 -33.55 -31.00 0.49
C ILE A 157 -32.44 -30.85 -0.56
N LYS A 158 -32.73 -31.09 -1.85
CA LYS A 158 -31.76 -30.88 -2.95
C LYS A 158 -31.27 -29.43 -3.02
N ILE A 159 -32.16 -28.45 -2.89
CA ILE A 159 -31.82 -27.03 -2.90
C ILE A 159 -30.89 -26.71 -1.72
N THR A 160 -31.20 -27.21 -0.51
CA THR A 160 -30.32 -27.00 0.67
C THR A 160 -28.97 -27.70 0.53
N ALA A 161 -28.91 -28.89 -0.06
CA ALA A 161 -27.64 -29.60 -0.32
C ALA A 161 -26.77 -28.85 -1.35
N ASN A 162 -27.36 -28.38 -2.45
CA ASN A 162 -26.67 -27.56 -3.45
C ASN A 162 -26.15 -26.24 -2.85
N ALA A 163 -26.93 -25.61 -1.98
CA ALA A 163 -26.51 -24.41 -1.25
C ALA A 163 -25.37 -24.71 -0.27
N GLN A 164 -25.41 -25.85 0.44
CA GLN A 164 -24.33 -26.29 1.32
C GLN A 164 -23.03 -26.54 0.54
N GLU A 165 -23.07 -27.22 -0.60
CA GLU A 165 -21.88 -27.38 -1.46
C GLU A 165 -21.33 -26.03 -1.95
N PHE A 166 -22.21 -25.08 -2.28
CA PHE A 166 -21.80 -23.73 -2.68
C PHE A 166 -21.08 -23.01 -1.53
N TYR A 167 -21.63 -23.02 -0.32
CA TYR A 167 -21.01 -22.40 0.85
C TYR A 167 -19.69 -23.08 1.25
N GLN A 168 -19.56 -24.41 1.09
CA GLN A 168 -18.30 -25.11 1.31
C GLN A 168 -17.23 -24.63 0.33
N ARG A 169 -17.52 -24.62 -0.98
CA ARG A 169 -16.60 -24.11 -2.01
C ARG A 169 -16.20 -22.64 -1.81
N GLU A 170 -17.11 -21.82 -1.28
CA GLU A 170 -16.81 -20.41 -0.98
C GLU A 170 -15.98 -20.23 0.31
N LEU A 171 -16.21 -21.06 1.33
CA LEU A 171 -15.36 -21.12 2.51
C LEU A 171 -13.94 -21.56 2.17
N ASP A 172 -13.77 -22.57 1.32
CA ASP A 172 -12.46 -23.03 0.85
C ASP A 172 -11.71 -21.89 0.13
N ARG A 173 -12.37 -21.15 -0.78
CA ARG A 173 -11.81 -19.96 -1.45
C ARG A 173 -11.43 -18.86 -0.46
N VAL A 174 -12.26 -18.60 0.55
CA VAL A 174 -11.97 -17.58 1.57
C VAL A 174 -10.76 -18.00 2.42
N LEU A 175 -10.61 -19.29 2.73
CA LEU A 175 -9.43 -19.82 3.41
C LEU A 175 -8.16 -19.71 2.55
N ASP A 176 -8.24 -20.02 1.25
CA ASP A 176 -7.14 -19.81 0.29
C ASP A 176 -6.74 -18.32 0.24
N ILE A 177 -7.71 -17.40 0.16
CA ILE A 177 -7.45 -15.95 0.15
C ILE A 177 -6.81 -15.50 1.48
N ILE A 178 -7.31 -15.98 2.62
CA ILE A 178 -6.72 -15.70 3.94
C ILE A 178 -5.27 -16.18 4.01
N HIS A 179 -4.99 -17.41 3.57
CA HIS A 179 -3.64 -17.97 3.63
C HIS A 179 -2.66 -17.26 2.68
N ASN A 180 -3.09 -16.91 1.46
CA ASN A 180 -2.29 -16.11 0.54
C ASN A 180 -2.01 -14.70 1.09
N ASN A 181 -3.00 -14.05 1.70
CA ASN A 181 -2.82 -12.76 2.37
C ASN A 181 -1.89 -12.87 3.58
N GLU A 182 -2.00 -13.93 4.38
CA GLU A 182 -1.11 -14.18 5.51
C GLU A 182 0.35 -14.37 5.05
N GLN A 183 0.59 -15.15 3.99
CA GLN A 183 1.92 -15.27 3.39
C GLN A 183 2.44 -13.91 2.86
N SER A 184 1.58 -13.11 2.24
CA SER A 184 1.95 -11.78 1.73
C SER A 184 2.34 -10.82 2.87
N VAL A 185 1.57 -10.81 3.97
CA VAL A 185 1.88 -10.01 5.17
C VAL A 185 3.17 -10.50 5.85
N ARG A 186 3.41 -11.81 5.93
CA ARG A 186 4.66 -12.37 6.45
C ARG A 186 5.87 -11.88 5.64
N ARG A 187 5.83 -11.99 4.31
CA ARG A 187 6.90 -11.50 3.40
C ARG A 187 7.11 -9.99 3.53
N ALA A 188 6.05 -9.18 3.52
CA ALA A 188 6.15 -7.74 3.73
C ALA A 188 6.75 -7.37 5.11
N THR A 189 6.49 -8.18 6.14
CA THR A 189 7.08 -8.01 7.48
C THR A 189 8.57 -8.40 7.48
N GLU A 190 8.96 -9.45 6.77
CA GLU A 190 10.37 -9.86 6.57
C GLU A 190 11.15 -8.78 5.80
N GLU A 191 10.59 -8.28 4.69
CA GLU A 191 11.16 -7.18 3.89
C GLU A 191 11.31 -5.89 4.71
N PHE A 192 10.29 -5.50 5.50
CA PHE A 192 10.37 -4.34 6.38
C PHE A 192 11.42 -4.52 7.49
N ASN A 193 11.50 -5.70 8.11
CA ASN A 193 12.52 -6.00 9.11
C ASN A 193 13.93 -5.92 8.52
N GLN A 194 14.14 -6.38 7.29
CA GLN A 194 15.42 -6.23 6.59
C GLN A 194 15.75 -4.75 6.35
N GLN A 195 14.81 -3.94 5.85
CA GLN A 195 15.00 -2.49 5.69
C GLN A 195 15.36 -1.79 7.01
N VAL A 196 14.76 -2.20 8.13
CA VAL A 196 15.09 -1.68 9.48
C VAL A 196 16.50 -2.10 9.92
N VAL A 197 16.96 -3.30 9.57
CA VAL A 197 18.34 -3.75 9.82
C VAL A 197 19.34 -2.95 8.98
N ASP A 198 19.05 -2.75 7.70
CA ASP A 198 19.91 -2.02 6.76
C ASP A 198 20.04 -0.54 7.15
N LEU A 199 18.91 0.14 7.42
CA LEU A 199 18.90 1.51 7.96
C LEU A 199 19.66 1.63 9.29
N ARG A 200 19.59 0.61 10.16
CA ARG A 200 20.35 0.59 11.41
C ARG A 200 21.86 0.48 11.16
N ALA A 201 22.29 -0.26 10.15
CA ALA A 201 23.68 -0.33 9.74
C ALA A 201 24.17 1.01 9.15
N GLU A 202 23.36 1.67 8.31
CA GLU A 202 23.66 3.02 7.80
C GLU A 202 23.81 4.04 8.94
N VAL A 203 22.88 4.06 9.90
CA VAL A 203 22.93 4.94 11.08
C VAL A 203 24.18 4.67 11.92
N GLN A 204 24.62 3.41 12.05
CA GLN A 204 25.90 3.09 12.71
C GLN A 204 27.12 3.61 11.93
N LEU A 205 27.11 3.54 10.59
CA LEU A 205 28.17 4.14 9.76
C LEU A 205 28.20 5.67 9.89
N PHE A 206 27.05 6.34 9.96
CA PHE A 206 26.97 7.77 10.23
C PHE A 206 27.45 8.13 11.63
N ALA A 207 27.08 7.37 12.67
CA ALA A 207 27.57 7.58 14.03
C ALA A 207 29.10 7.45 14.12
N ASN A 208 29.67 6.38 13.56
CA ASN A 208 31.12 6.18 13.48
C ASN A 208 31.83 7.31 12.72
N ARG A 209 31.20 7.85 11.66
CA ARG A 209 31.71 9.02 10.93
C ARG A 209 31.67 10.30 11.77
N ILE A 210 30.63 10.50 12.58
CA ILE A 210 30.52 11.64 13.49
C ILE A 210 31.62 11.57 14.55
N THR A 211 31.80 10.44 15.24
CA THR A 211 32.88 10.25 16.23
C THR A 211 34.26 10.53 15.63
N ARG A 212 34.52 10.04 14.40
CA ARG A 212 35.78 10.33 13.70
C ARG A 212 35.96 11.82 13.35
N LEU A 213 34.89 12.55 13.07
CA LEU A 213 34.95 14.00 12.84
C LEU A 213 35.16 14.77 14.15
N GLU A 214 34.55 14.35 15.25
CA GLU A 214 34.83 14.91 16.59
C GLU A 214 36.30 14.70 17.00
N ASP A 215 36.86 13.52 16.76
CA ASP A 215 38.28 13.24 17.08
C ASP A 215 39.25 14.03 16.18
N LEU A 216 38.92 14.26 14.90
CA LEU A 216 39.68 15.16 14.04
C LEU A 216 39.56 16.62 14.52
N GLN A 217 38.36 17.07 14.90
CA GLN A 217 38.15 18.40 15.46
C GLN A 217 38.95 18.60 16.76
N ARG A 218 39.01 17.58 17.64
CA ARG A 218 39.87 17.60 18.84
C ARG A 218 41.35 17.72 18.48
N GLN A 219 41.84 16.94 17.51
CA GLN A 219 43.24 17.01 17.05
C GLN A 219 43.59 18.38 16.46
N ASP A 220 42.72 18.95 15.64
CA ASP A 220 42.95 20.28 15.04
C ASP A 220 42.81 21.41 16.08
N THR A 221 41.96 21.26 17.10
CA THR A 221 41.92 22.18 18.25
C THR A 221 43.25 22.19 19.01
N VAL A 222 43.80 21.01 19.34
CA VAL A 222 45.12 20.89 20.01
C VAL A 222 46.24 21.51 19.15
N ARG A 223 46.23 21.29 17.82
CA ARG A 223 47.19 21.94 16.90
C ARG A 223 47.07 23.46 16.87
N ILE A 224 45.85 24.01 16.99
CA ILE A 224 45.62 25.46 17.06
C ILE A 224 46.16 26.01 18.38
N ASP A 225 45.95 25.32 19.50
CA ASP A 225 46.51 25.68 20.80
C ASP A 225 48.06 25.61 20.80
N GLU A 226 48.67 24.68 20.05
CA GLU A 226 50.12 24.58 19.84
C GLU A 226 50.71 25.74 19.01
N ILE A 227 49.92 26.40 18.13
CA ILE A 227 50.39 27.53 17.32
C ILE A 227 50.57 28.80 18.18
N ALA A 228 49.73 29.00 19.19
CA ALA A 228 49.77 30.18 20.06
C ALA A 228 51.16 30.41 20.73
N PRO A 229 51.78 29.45 21.44
CA PRO A 229 53.11 29.64 22.03
C PRO A 229 54.22 29.81 20.99
N VAL A 230 54.07 29.27 19.77
CA VAL A 230 55.06 29.49 18.68
C VAL A 230 55.02 30.94 18.20
N LEU A 231 53.83 31.52 18.01
CA LEU A 231 53.69 32.95 17.70
C LEU A 231 54.23 33.83 18.83
N ASP A 232 54.02 33.43 20.07
CA ASP A 232 54.49 34.13 21.27
C ASP A 232 56.02 34.07 21.44
N VAL A 233 56.69 33.05 20.90
CA VAL A 233 58.17 32.95 20.81
C VAL A 233 58.68 33.81 19.66
N LEU A 234 58.07 33.73 18.47
CA LEU A 234 58.44 34.55 17.30
C LEU A 234 58.35 36.06 17.62
N ARG A 235 57.29 36.48 18.32
CA ARG A 235 57.13 37.86 18.78
C ARG A 235 58.24 38.33 19.72
N LYS A 236 58.64 37.49 20.69
CA LYS A 236 59.74 37.81 21.61
C LYS A 236 61.09 37.90 20.89
N GLU A 237 61.29 37.11 19.85
CA GLU A 237 62.47 37.20 18.98
C GLU A 237 62.46 38.46 18.10
N ASP A 238 61.32 38.87 17.55
CA ASP A 238 61.19 40.13 16.80
C ASP A 238 61.46 41.36 17.70
N GLU A 239 60.85 41.40 18.89
CA GLU A 239 61.12 42.42 19.92
C GLU A 239 62.63 42.47 20.30
N ARG A 240 63.30 41.30 20.35
CA ARG A 240 64.76 41.18 20.59
C ARG A 240 65.59 41.66 19.40
N VAL A 241 65.18 41.39 18.17
CA VAL A 241 65.87 41.86 16.94
C VAL A 241 65.75 43.38 16.82
N MET A 242 64.56 43.93 16.99
CA MET A 242 64.32 45.39 16.96
C MET A 242 65.12 46.13 18.04
N SER A 243 65.21 45.58 19.26
CA SER A 243 66.08 46.12 20.32
C SER A 243 67.56 46.11 19.93
N ASN A 244 68.02 45.06 19.22
CA ASN A 244 69.40 44.99 18.73
C ASN A 244 69.68 45.99 17.59
N ILE A 245 68.73 46.23 16.69
CA ILE A 245 68.88 47.22 15.61
C ILE A 245 69.11 48.61 16.20
N VAL A 246 68.24 49.07 17.11
CA VAL A 246 68.36 50.37 17.79
C VAL A 246 69.69 50.50 18.54
N ARG A 247 70.20 49.41 19.14
CA ARG A 247 71.52 49.37 19.79
C ARG A 247 72.68 49.50 18.80
N VAL A 248 72.59 48.87 17.62
CA VAL A 248 73.62 48.95 16.57
C VAL A 248 73.63 50.33 15.93
N GLU A 249 72.47 50.91 15.63
CA GLU A 249 72.35 52.29 15.11
C GLU A 249 72.99 53.30 16.08
N ARG A 250 72.73 53.16 17.39
CA ARG A 250 73.34 53.99 18.43
C ARG A 250 74.87 53.89 18.42
N LEU A 251 75.42 52.67 18.44
CA LEU A 251 76.88 52.44 18.39
C LEU A 251 77.53 52.91 17.08
N PHE A 252 76.79 52.87 15.97
CA PHE A 252 77.23 53.37 14.68
C PHE A 252 77.31 54.91 14.66
N ASN A 253 76.28 55.58 15.18
CA ASN A 253 76.25 57.03 15.33
C ASN A 253 77.33 57.53 16.32
N GLU A 254 77.54 56.83 17.43
CA GLU A 254 78.64 57.10 18.37
C GLU A 254 80.02 56.95 17.70
N ARG A 255 80.22 55.92 16.86
CA ARG A 255 81.44 55.78 16.05
C ARG A 255 81.62 56.90 15.02
N ILE A 256 80.55 57.37 14.37
CA ILE A 256 80.61 58.50 13.43
C ILE A 256 81.02 59.78 14.16
N ALA A 257 80.43 60.07 15.32
CA ALA A 257 80.78 61.25 16.12
C ALA A 257 82.26 61.24 16.56
N VAL A 258 82.77 60.08 17.03
CA VAL A 258 84.19 59.92 17.39
C VAL A 258 85.09 60.04 16.15
N GLY A 259 84.67 59.51 15.00
CA GLY A 259 85.40 59.65 13.73
C GLY A 259 85.49 61.10 13.24
N GLN A 260 84.40 61.86 13.35
CA GLN A 260 84.36 63.28 13.02
C GLN A 260 85.25 64.12 13.96
N GLY A 261 85.17 63.88 15.27
CA GLY A 261 86.04 64.55 16.25
C GLY A 261 87.53 64.31 15.96
N ARG A 262 87.89 63.06 15.62
CA ARG A 262 89.27 62.70 15.27
C ARG A 262 89.74 63.29 13.93
N LEU A 263 88.84 63.49 12.96
CA LEU A 263 89.17 64.18 11.71
C LEU A 263 89.45 65.67 11.94
N GLU A 264 88.65 66.34 12.78
CA GLU A 264 88.88 67.75 13.15
C GLU A 264 90.15 67.91 14.00
N GLU A 265 90.46 66.95 14.89
CA GLU A 265 91.72 66.90 15.64
C GLU A 265 92.95 66.76 14.70
N ILE A 266 92.89 65.85 13.71
CA ILE A 266 93.93 65.72 12.68
C ILE A 266 94.06 67.01 11.85
N ARG A 267 92.94 67.65 11.52
CA ARG A 267 92.93 68.93 10.79
C ARG A 267 93.62 70.03 11.59
N GLN A 268 93.31 70.18 12.88
CA GLN A 268 93.95 71.18 13.75
C GLN A 268 95.45 70.90 13.93
N GLN A 269 95.86 69.63 13.98
CA GLN A 269 97.28 69.25 13.96
C GLN A 269 97.96 69.66 12.64
N LEU A 270 97.31 69.48 11.48
CA LEU A 270 97.84 69.91 10.18
C LEU A 270 97.91 71.44 10.07
N GLU A 271 96.88 72.18 10.48
CA GLU A 271 96.88 73.65 10.49
C GLU A 271 98.02 74.20 11.40
N GLY A 272 98.24 73.57 12.57
CA GLY A 272 99.38 73.87 13.45
C GLY A 272 100.74 73.51 12.84
N GLN A 273 100.86 72.41 12.09
CA GLN A 273 102.08 72.06 11.36
C GLN A 273 102.39 73.07 10.24
N PHE A 274 101.37 73.50 9.48
CA PHE A 274 101.54 74.55 8.46
C PHE A 274 101.94 75.90 9.08
N PHE A 275 101.38 76.27 10.23
CA PHE A 275 101.81 77.47 10.96
C PHE A 275 103.31 77.40 11.33
N ASN A 276 103.74 76.28 11.93
CA ASN A 276 105.14 76.08 12.32
C ASN A 276 106.09 76.06 11.10
N VAL A 277 105.71 75.40 10.00
CA VAL A 277 106.50 75.39 8.76
C VAL A 277 106.64 76.80 8.17
N ASN A 278 105.56 77.58 8.13
CA ASN A 278 105.62 78.97 7.66
C ASN A 278 106.50 79.85 8.56
N GLN A 279 106.48 79.64 9.89
CA GLN A 279 107.35 80.37 10.82
C GLN A 279 108.83 80.01 10.63
N VAL A 280 109.15 78.73 10.36
CA VAL A 280 110.51 78.28 10.03
C VAL A 280 110.98 78.83 8.67
N ILE A 281 110.10 78.89 7.66
CA ILE A 281 110.42 79.50 6.36
C ILE A 281 110.69 81.00 6.50
N ALA A 282 109.88 81.72 7.28
CA ALA A 282 110.11 83.14 7.56
C ALA A 282 111.46 83.39 8.25
N GLY A 283 111.75 82.67 9.34
CA GLY A 283 113.03 82.79 10.06
C GLY A 283 114.25 82.38 9.24
N ASN A 284 114.12 81.36 8.37
CA ASN A 284 115.19 81.00 7.44
C ASN A 284 115.43 82.09 6.38
N ASN A 285 114.37 82.68 5.81
CA ASN A 285 114.51 83.78 4.84
C ASN A 285 115.17 85.01 5.47
N GLU A 286 114.79 85.38 6.70
CA GLU A 286 115.42 86.50 7.42
C GLU A 286 116.90 86.22 7.75
N SER A 287 117.23 84.97 8.08
CA SER A 287 118.60 84.48 8.29
C SER A 287 119.45 84.47 7.01
N THR A 288 118.89 84.10 5.85
CA THR A 288 119.61 84.21 4.57
C THR A 288 119.73 85.66 4.09
N GLN A 289 118.73 86.51 4.32
CA GLN A 289 118.76 87.93 3.98
C GLN A 289 119.87 88.66 4.73
N THR A 290 119.97 88.45 6.06
CA THR A 290 121.04 89.02 6.90
C THR A 290 122.42 88.48 6.51
N ARG A 291 122.55 87.18 6.23
CA ARG A 291 123.80 86.59 5.71
C ARG A 291 124.25 87.25 4.40
N PHE A 292 123.33 87.52 3.47
CA PHE A 292 123.63 88.21 2.21
C PHE A 292 124.19 89.62 2.44
N VAL A 293 123.57 90.41 3.33
CA VAL A 293 124.09 91.75 3.69
C VAL A 293 125.51 91.66 4.26
N THR A 294 125.76 90.74 5.18
CA THR A 294 127.12 90.57 5.76
C THR A 294 128.17 90.04 4.77
N LEU A 295 127.75 89.44 3.65
CA LEU A 295 128.64 89.01 2.57
C LEU A 295 128.97 90.16 1.60
N ASP A 296 127.97 90.95 1.20
CA ASP A 296 128.20 92.12 0.34
C ASP A 296 129.08 93.17 1.05
N GLU A 297 128.85 93.40 2.35
CA GLU A 297 129.66 94.31 3.15
C GLU A 297 131.10 93.82 3.32
N ARG A 298 131.31 92.49 3.47
CA ARG A 298 132.65 91.88 3.47
C ARG A 298 133.34 91.98 2.11
N LEU A 299 132.64 91.76 1.00
CA LEU A 299 133.19 91.94 -0.35
C LEU A 299 133.69 93.37 -0.55
N ARG A 300 132.90 94.38 -0.19
CA ARG A 300 133.32 95.80 -0.25
C ARG A 300 134.56 96.11 0.61
N THR A 301 134.74 95.44 1.75
CA THR A 301 135.98 95.58 2.54
C THR A 301 137.17 94.89 1.88
N LEU A 302 136.97 93.72 1.26
CA LEU A 302 138.02 92.99 0.53
C LEU A 302 138.49 93.79 -0.68
N ASP A 303 137.58 94.30 -1.52
CA ASP A 303 137.90 95.12 -2.69
C ASP A 303 138.74 96.35 -2.30
N LYS A 304 138.42 97.03 -1.20
CA LYS A 304 139.25 98.12 -0.65
C LYS A 304 140.66 97.64 -0.28
N THR A 305 140.79 96.55 0.47
CA THR A 305 142.11 96.03 0.85
C THR A 305 142.94 95.55 -0.36
N ILE A 306 142.30 95.04 -1.40
CA ILE A 306 142.96 94.64 -2.65
C ILE A 306 143.49 95.88 -3.39
N LEU A 307 142.69 96.96 -3.47
CA LEU A 307 143.11 98.23 -4.05
C LEU A 307 144.28 98.88 -3.27
N GLU A 308 144.21 98.88 -1.94
CA GLU A 308 145.31 99.38 -1.09
C GLU A 308 146.59 98.53 -1.21
N LEU A 309 146.45 97.21 -1.36
CA LEU A 309 147.58 96.31 -1.59
C LEU A 309 148.20 96.48 -2.99
N GLN A 310 147.38 96.68 -4.03
CA GLN A 310 147.88 96.97 -5.37
C GLN A 310 148.70 98.27 -5.39
N VAL A 311 148.18 99.37 -4.83
CA VAL A 311 148.92 100.64 -4.70
C VAL A 311 150.22 100.46 -3.93
N ARG A 312 150.23 99.65 -2.86
CA ARG A 312 151.47 99.32 -2.13
C ARG A 312 152.48 98.52 -2.95
N ILE A 313 152.02 97.56 -3.76
CA ILE A 313 152.90 96.74 -4.62
C ILE A 313 153.51 97.59 -5.74
N GLU A 314 152.75 98.49 -6.34
CA GLU A 314 153.26 99.47 -7.32
C GLU A 314 154.32 100.39 -6.69
N GLN A 315 154.09 100.86 -5.45
CA GLN A 315 155.05 101.69 -4.71
C GLN A 315 156.33 100.92 -4.33
N VAL A 316 156.21 99.68 -3.86
CA VAL A 316 157.38 98.83 -3.54
C VAL A 316 158.20 98.56 -4.80
N LYS A 317 157.57 98.30 -5.95
CA LYS A 317 158.30 98.16 -7.23
C LYS A 317 159.04 99.42 -7.63
N GLN A 318 158.44 100.60 -7.49
CA GLN A 318 159.15 101.85 -7.80
C GLN A 318 160.37 102.10 -6.89
N VAL A 319 160.31 101.64 -5.64
CA VAL A 319 161.48 101.64 -4.73
C VAL A 319 162.51 100.59 -5.18
N GLU A 320 162.09 99.36 -5.42
CA GLU A 320 162.96 98.24 -5.83
C GLU A 320 163.72 98.52 -7.15
N ASP A 321 163.03 99.04 -8.18
CA ASP A 321 163.65 99.50 -9.44
C ASP A 321 164.67 100.64 -9.21
N SER A 322 164.46 101.50 -8.21
CA SER A 322 165.38 102.59 -7.86
C SER A 322 166.60 102.10 -7.04
N GLU A 323 166.40 101.18 -6.10
CA GLU A 323 167.48 100.56 -5.31
C GLU A 323 168.40 99.70 -6.20
N VAL A 324 167.84 98.99 -7.19
CA VAL A 324 168.62 98.27 -8.21
C VAL A 324 169.45 99.23 -9.07
N PHE A 325 168.91 100.41 -9.42
CA PHE A 325 169.65 101.43 -10.16
C PHE A 325 170.80 102.05 -9.33
N GLU A 326 170.58 102.32 -8.03
CA GLU A 326 171.64 102.77 -7.12
C GLU A 326 172.70 101.69 -6.87
N LEU A 327 172.32 100.42 -6.76
CA LEU A 327 173.25 99.29 -6.64
C LEU A 327 174.16 99.17 -7.87
N TYR A 328 173.64 99.35 -9.09
CA TYR A 328 174.48 99.38 -10.29
C TYR A 328 175.45 100.57 -10.30
N GLN A 329 175.06 101.76 -9.81
CA GLN A 329 176.01 102.86 -9.64
C GLN A 329 177.06 102.60 -8.55
N LEU A 330 176.71 101.85 -7.49
CA LEU A 330 177.65 101.42 -6.46
C LEU A 330 178.65 100.36 -6.97
N GLU A 331 178.23 99.43 -7.82
CA GLU A 331 179.15 98.54 -8.53
C GLU A 331 180.03 99.32 -9.53
N GLU A 332 179.46 100.24 -10.31
CA GLU A 332 180.21 101.03 -11.28
C GLU A 332 181.24 101.96 -10.60
N THR A 333 180.90 102.58 -9.47
CA THR A 333 181.85 103.40 -8.68
C THR A 333 182.86 102.55 -7.90
N ARG A 334 182.52 101.31 -7.52
CA ARG A 334 183.47 100.37 -6.92
C ARG A 334 184.46 99.82 -7.94
N LEU A 335 184.00 99.47 -9.14
CA LEU A 335 184.85 99.09 -10.28
C LEU A 335 185.71 100.27 -10.72
N ALA A 336 185.17 101.49 -10.78
CA ALA A 336 185.95 102.70 -11.01
C ALA A 336 187.02 102.90 -9.94
N ARG A 337 186.72 102.66 -8.66
CA ARG A 337 187.73 102.68 -7.58
C ARG A 337 188.76 101.56 -7.67
N GLN A 338 188.40 100.36 -8.09
CA GLN A 338 189.38 99.30 -8.35
C GLN A 338 190.29 99.69 -9.52
N LEU A 339 189.74 100.31 -10.56
CA LEU A 339 190.51 100.90 -11.65
C LEU A 339 191.35 102.08 -11.19
N GLU A 340 190.86 102.91 -10.25
CA GLU A 340 191.56 104.08 -9.72
C GLU A 340 192.64 103.71 -8.70
N THR A 341 192.52 102.61 -7.93
CA THR A 341 193.62 102.10 -7.09
C THR A 341 194.62 101.29 -7.90
N LEU A 342 194.16 100.49 -8.89
CA LEU A 342 195.09 99.88 -9.85
C LEU A 342 195.83 100.96 -10.63
N GLN A 343 195.14 102.02 -11.07
CA GLN A 343 195.77 103.19 -11.65
C GLN A 343 196.63 103.90 -10.61
N ALA A 344 196.24 104.13 -9.35
CA ALA A 344 197.05 104.81 -8.34
C ALA A 344 198.31 104.04 -7.94
N GLU A 345 198.34 102.71 -8.04
CA GLU A 345 199.55 101.90 -7.93
C GLU A 345 200.37 101.95 -9.23
N PHE A 346 199.71 101.85 -10.39
CA PHE A 346 200.33 102.13 -11.70
C PHE A 346 200.82 103.58 -11.82
N ASP A 347 200.34 104.47 -10.96
CA ASP A 347 200.49 105.92 -11.00
C ASP A 347 201.34 106.46 -9.84
N LEU A 348 201.56 105.67 -8.79
CA LEU A 348 202.79 105.69 -8.00
C LEU A 348 203.97 105.14 -8.80
N VAL A 349 203.66 104.46 -9.91
CA VAL A 349 204.55 104.23 -11.06
C VAL A 349 204.36 105.32 -12.20
N ARG A 350 203.32 106.23 -12.21
CA ARG A 350 202.75 107.04 -13.40
C ARG A 350 201.67 108.31 -13.32
N GLN A 351 200.24 108.33 -13.30
CA GLN A 351 198.99 109.32 -12.88
C GLN A 351 197.65 110.09 -13.80
N HIS A 352 196.08 110.10 -14.26
CA HIS A 352 194.25 109.69 -14.28
C HIS A 352 192.58 110.06 -15.27
N ARG A 353 190.95 109.96 -15.15
CA ARG A 353 189.32 109.92 -16.11
C ARG A 353 187.42 110.46 -16.15
N SER A 354 185.99 110.04 -16.76
CA SER A 354 184.25 110.63 -17.24
C SER A 354 182.37 110.08 -17.48
N ARG A 355 180.93 110.62 -18.01
CA ARG A 355 179.10 110.22 -18.26
C ARG A 355 177.41 110.85 -19.06
N SER A 356 175.84 110.49 -19.27
CA SER A 356 174.23 111.10 -20.04
C SER A 356 172.26 110.89 -20.38
N GLN A 357 170.69 111.22 -20.72
CA GLN A 357 168.93 110.74 -21.22
C GLN A 357 167.14 111.49 -21.65
N ALA A 358 165.67 111.06 -22.19
CA ALA A 358 163.86 111.57 -22.36
C ALA A 358 162.19 111.39 -23.42
N GLY A 359 160.59 111.65 -23.37
CA GLY A 359 158.97 111.72 -24.34
C GLY A 359 156.99 111.69 -24.27
N GLY A 360 155.65 111.98 -25.15
CA GLY A 360 153.78 111.76 -25.27
C GLY A 360 152.08 112.43 -26.04
N LEU A 361 150.53 112.03 -26.35
CA LEU A 361 148.84 112.67 -26.91
C LEU A 361 146.98 112.14 -27.41
N ALA A 362 145.52 112.74 -27.76
CA ALA A 362 143.79 112.36 -28.44
C ALA A 362 141.92 112.99 -28.57
N GLY A 363 140.51 112.69 -29.32
CA GLY A 363 138.66 113.09 -29.40
C GLY A 363 137.00 113.00 -30.48
N ARG A 364 135.39 113.24 -30.41
CA ARG A 364 133.78 113.27 -31.41
C ARG A 364 131.80 113.44 -31.29
N ARG A 365 130.46 113.51 -32.20
CA ARG A 365 128.56 113.60 -32.20
C ARG A 365 127.03 113.79 -33.41
N ALA A 366 125.43 113.91 -33.73
CA ALA A 366 123.56 113.87 -33.61
C ALA A 366 121.91 114.16 -34.68
N VAL A 367 120.30 114.06 -34.63
CA VAL A 367 118.70 114.27 -35.63
C VAL A 367 116.73 114.39 -35.49
N LYS A 368 115.39 114.57 -36.39
CA LYS A 368 113.51 114.68 -36.37
C LYS A 368 111.96 114.83 -37.58
N ALA A 369 110.37 114.98 -37.91
CA ALA A 369 108.49 115.10 -37.78
C ALA A 369 106.92 115.13 -38.97
N ARG A 370 105.33 115.32 -39.30
CA ARG A 370 103.48 115.62 -39.15
C ARG A 370 101.81 115.49 -40.20
N ALA A 371 100.23 115.83 -40.15
CA ALA A 371 98.54 115.55 -40.94
C ALA A 371 96.78 116.34 -41.36
N LYS A 372 95.25 115.95 -41.73
CA LYS A 372 93.62 116.48 -42.52
C LYS A 372 91.68 116.37 -42.36
N ALA A 373 90.33 116.79 -43.16
CA ALA A 373 88.48 116.87 -43.10
C ALA A 373 86.88 116.94 -44.21
N ARG A 374 85.28 117.16 -44.11
CA ARG A 374 83.65 117.19 -45.05
C ARG A 374 81.77 117.66 -44.86
N ALA A 375 80.40 117.72 -45.71
CA ALA A 375 78.59 118.12 -45.64
C ALA A 375 76.92 117.95 -46.63
N GLU A 376 75.37 118.35 -46.55
CA GLU A 376 73.69 118.12 -47.31
C GLU A 376 71.87 118.83 -47.37
N SER A 377 70.47 118.52 -48.07
CA SER A 377 68.75 118.80 -48.35
C SER A 377 67.93 119.71 -49.38
N GLN A 378 67.09 119.22 -50.33
CA GLN A 378 67.22 119.73 -51.72
C GLN A 378 68.68 119.40 -51.95
N ALA A 379 69.54 120.41 -52.05
CA ALA A 379 70.94 120.38 -51.64
C ALA A 379 71.58 118.97 -51.55
N GLN A 380 72.14 118.45 -52.63
CA GLN A 380 73.50 118.83 -53.05
C GLN A 380 74.57 118.46 -52.01
N GLU A 381 75.70 117.84 -52.39
CA GLU A 381 76.08 117.38 -53.74
C GLU A 381 77.20 116.33 -53.67
N GLN A 382 77.65 115.90 -54.86
CA GLN A 382 79.03 115.57 -55.28
C GLN A 382 80.13 115.53 -54.19
N SER A 383 81.10 114.61 -54.25
CA SER A 383 81.41 113.53 -55.20
C SER A 383 82.31 112.48 -54.46
N GLU A 384 82.62 111.26 -54.92
CA GLU A 384 83.14 110.80 -56.23
C GLU A 384 84.47 111.49 -56.66
N PRO A 385 85.42 110.82 -57.38
CA PRO A 385 85.49 109.41 -57.78
C PRO A 385 86.23 108.46 -56.78
N GLU A 386 87.56 108.20 -56.73
CA GLU A 386 88.73 108.88 -57.33
C GLU A 386 89.92 107.95 -57.78
N THR A 387 89.98 106.65 -57.42
CA THR A 387 91.00 105.63 -57.88
C THR A 387 92.49 106.01 -57.62
N ASP A 388 93.57 105.30 -58.03
CA ASP A 388 93.75 104.04 -58.77
C ASP A 388 95.09 103.32 -58.39
N ASP A 389 95.32 102.17 -59.03
CA ASP A 389 96.60 101.55 -59.42
C ASP A 389 97.72 101.20 -58.39
N SER A 390 97.94 99.89 -58.31
CA SER A 390 99.12 99.20 -58.89
C SER A 390 100.52 99.84 -58.80
N ILE A 391 101.43 99.15 -58.09
CA ILE A 391 102.56 98.36 -58.66
C ILE A 391 103.22 97.51 -57.56
#